data_AF-A0A835R0F9-F1
#
_entry.id   AF-A0A835R0F9-F1
#
_cell.length_a   1.000
_cell.length_b   1.000
_cell.length_c   1.000
_cell.angle_alpha   90.00
_cell.angle_beta   90.00
_cell.angle_gamma   90.00
#
_symmetry.space_group_name_H-M   'P 1'
#
loop_
_entity.id
_entity.type
_entity.pdbx_description
1 polymer ?
#
loop_
_entity_poly.entity_id
_entity_poly.type
_entity_poly.pdbx_seq_one_letter_code
_entity_poly.pdbx_strand_id
1 'polypeptide(L)'
;MTSKHFLLFFFFLSAYLLSSSSAARKLSALVEKQPLTITYHRGPLLAGPVSVDIIWYGNFTSSQRAVVSDFLASLSTGEESPSVSSWWTMTRKYYFVATKHAPPRLTLGGQTLDEDYSRGKSLKNADIEELAAKGRRSGGISVVLTAKDVAVEGFCMSRCATHGSSGRSGAGRFAYIWVGNSAAQCPGQCAWPFHQPLYGPQTPPLVAPNGDVGVDGMVINLANMVAGVVTNPFGGGFFMGPAEAPLEAATACPGCMEKVLTRATPASFWLIPRRARATMPMGTTGESIFFRQFLTRQRRRVLLLWDVEIKG
;
A
#
# COMPACT_ATOMS: atom_id res chain seq x y z
N MET A 1 30.11 59.78 8.50
CA MET A 1 28.81 59.23 8.91
C MET A 1 29.04 58.36 10.13
N THR A 2 28.32 58.65 11.21
CA THR A 2 28.71 58.41 12.60
C THR A 2 28.45 56.97 13.07
N SER A 3 29.35 56.43 13.91
CA SER A 3 29.32 55.08 14.54
C SER A 3 27.96 54.66 15.11
N LYS A 4 27.13 55.63 15.53
CA LYS A 4 25.76 55.41 16.01
C LYS A 4 24.82 54.83 14.95
N HIS A 5 24.98 55.19 13.68
CA HIS A 5 24.16 54.65 12.59
C HIS A 5 24.50 53.20 12.25
N PHE A 6 25.76 52.80 12.46
CA PHE A 6 26.21 51.43 12.22
C PHE A 6 25.66 50.46 13.28
N LEU A 7 25.64 50.89 14.55
CA LEU A 7 25.04 50.11 15.64
C LEU A 7 23.52 49.97 15.50
N LEU A 8 22.83 51.03 15.07
CA LEU A 8 21.39 50.97 14.78
C LEU A 8 21.09 50.00 13.63
N PHE A 9 21.88 50.03 12.55
CA PHE A 9 21.71 49.12 11.43
C PHE A 9 21.89 47.65 11.84
N PHE A 10 22.90 47.34 12.65
CA PHE A 10 23.11 45.98 13.18
C PHE A 10 21.97 45.52 14.11
N PHE A 11 21.40 46.43 14.90
CA PHE A 11 20.27 46.12 15.78
C PHE A 11 18.99 45.84 14.98
N PHE A 12 18.73 46.60 13.92
CA PHE A 12 17.60 46.34 13.01
C PHE A 12 17.77 45.04 12.22
N LEU A 13 19.00 44.73 11.79
CA LEU A 13 19.28 43.50 11.03
C LEU A 13 19.14 42.25 11.90
N SER A 14 19.60 42.28 13.16
CA SER A 14 19.44 41.16 14.10
C SER A 14 17.98 40.93 14.52
N ALA A 15 17.21 42.01 14.71
CA ALA A 15 15.77 41.93 14.98
C ALA A 15 14.98 41.32 13.80
N TYR A 16 15.36 41.63 12.56
CA TYR A 16 14.78 41.04 11.35
C TYR A 16 15.07 39.52 11.25
N LEU A 17 16.30 39.10 11.55
CA LEU A 17 16.71 37.69 11.51
C LEU A 17 16.04 36.86 12.62
N LEU A 18 15.86 37.41 13.84
CA LEU A 18 15.14 36.72 14.92
C LEU A 18 13.63 36.57 14.63
N SER A 19 13.01 37.58 13.99
CA SER A 19 11.60 37.52 13.58
C SER A 19 11.36 36.44 12.52
N SER A 20 12.32 36.24 11.62
CA SER A 20 12.27 35.21 10.57
C SER A 20 12.36 33.77 11.12
N SER A 21 13.16 33.55 12.18
CA SER A 21 13.30 32.26 12.86
C SER A 21 12.04 31.86 13.65
N SER A 22 11.31 32.86 14.17
CA SER A 22 10.06 32.66 14.91
C SER A 22 8.89 32.29 14.00
N ALA A 23 8.89 32.78 12.76
CA ALA A 23 7.88 32.47 11.75
C ALA A 23 8.02 31.03 11.21
N ALA A 24 9.25 30.51 11.12
CA ALA A 24 9.50 29.13 10.66
C ALA A 24 8.98 28.05 11.64
N ARG A 25 8.92 28.36 12.95
CA ARG A 25 8.43 27.40 13.98
C ARG A 25 6.91 27.35 14.13
N LYS A 26 6.15 28.25 13.50
CA LYS A 26 4.69 28.32 13.61
C LYS A 26 3.93 27.68 12.45
N LEU A 27 4.62 27.05 11.49
CA LEU A 27 3.98 26.32 10.39
C LEU A 27 3.68 24.84 10.71
N SER A 28 3.83 24.43 11.96
CA SER A 28 3.23 23.20 12.50
C SER A 28 1.81 23.42 13.03
N ALA A 29 1.18 24.54 12.65
CA ALA A 29 -0.22 24.81 12.95
C ALA A 29 -1.06 23.64 12.43
N LEU A 30 -1.71 22.96 13.39
CA LEU A 30 -2.82 22.03 13.23
C LEU A 30 -3.52 22.23 11.88
N VAL A 31 -3.15 21.42 10.88
CA VAL A 31 -4.09 21.11 9.80
C VAL A 31 -5.24 20.44 10.52
N GLU A 32 -6.32 21.18 10.75
CA GLU A 32 -7.60 20.61 11.11
C GLU A 32 -7.83 19.49 10.11
N LYS A 33 -7.81 18.25 10.61
CA LYS A 33 -7.89 17.06 9.79
C LYS A 33 -9.31 17.04 9.24
N GLN A 34 -9.54 17.74 8.12
CA GLN A 34 -10.84 17.71 7.46
C GLN A 34 -11.24 16.25 7.35
N PRO A 35 -12.45 15.87 7.78
CA PRO A 35 -12.89 14.49 7.67
C PRO A 35 -12.87 14.14 6.19
N LEU A 36 -11.85 13.38 5.79
CA LEU A 36 -11.67 12.84 4.44
C LEU A 36 -12.85 11.92 4.15
N THR A 37 -13.93 12.50 3.66
CA THR A 37 -15.19 11.81 3.44
C THR A 37 -15.23 11.39 1.99
N ILE A 38 -14.95 10.12 1.74
CA ILE A 38 -15.12 9.50 0.43
C ILE A 38 -16.60 9.45 0.10
N THR A 39 -16.99 10.10 -0.99
CA THR A 39 -18.38 10.16 -1.47
C THR A 39 -18.59 9.21 -2.65
N TYR A 40 -19.80 8.67 -2.75
CA TYR A 40 -20.21 7.86 -3.90
C TYR A 40 -20.85 8.76 -4.97
N HIS A 41 -20.33 8.68 -6.19
CA HIS A 41 -20.72 9.55 -7.31
C HIS A 41 -21.75 8.90 -8.25
N ARG A 42 -22.45 7.85 -7.80
CA ARG A 42 -23.57 7.18 -8.50
C ARG A 42 -23.20 6.53 -9.84
N GLY A 43 -21.93 6.29 -10.10
CA GLY A 43 -21.45 5.51 -11.25
C GLY A 43 -21.59 4.01 -11.03
N PRO A 44 -21.50 3.21 -12.10
CA PRO A 44 -21.64 1.76 -12.01
C PRO A 44 -20.56 1.15 -11.11
N LEU A 45 -20.95 0.14 -10.32
CA LEU A 45 -20.08 -0.64 -9.44
C LEU A 45 -20.08 -2.10 -9.85
N LEU A 46 -19.06 -2.83 -9.39
CA LEU A 46 -19.03 -4.29 -9.51
C LEU A 46 -19.97 -4.91 -8.47
N ALA A 47 -20.72 -5.93 -8.85
CA ALA A 47 -21.66 -6.61 -7.97
C ALA A 47 -21.74 -8.11 -8.28
N GLY A 48 -22.11 -8.90 -7.27
CA GLY A 48 -22.23 -10.35 -7.41
C GLY A 48 -20.87 -11.08 -7.45
N PRO A 49 -20.81 -12.30 -8.02
CA PRO A 49 -19.56 -13.02 -8.22
C PRO A 49 -18.74 -12.34 -9.33
N VAL A 50 -17.50 -12.00 -9.02
CA VAL A 50 -16.57 -11.36 -9.97
C VAL A 50 -15.32 -12.23 -10.08
N SER A 51 -15.01 -12.62 -11.31
CA SER A 51 -13.79 -13.38 -11.60
C SER A 51 -12.60 -12.44 -11.75
N VAL A 52 -11.46 -12.78 -11.14
CA VAL A 52 -10.20 -12.07 -11.30
C VAL A 52 -9.29 -12.91 -12.19
N ASP A 53 -9.20 -12.54 -13.46
CA ASP A 53 -8.40 -13.26 -14.45
C ASP A 53 -7.01 -12.63 -14.55
N ILE A 54 -5.95 -13.44 -14.49
CA ILE A 54 -4.55 -12.96 -14.51
C ILE A 54 -3.95 -13.12 -15.90
N ILE A 55 -3.26 -12.09 -16.37
CA ILE A 55 -2.43 -12.09 -17.57
C ILE A 55 -0.98 -11.89 -17.12
N TRP A 56 -0.19 -12.96 -17.18
CA TRP A 56 1.23 -12.96 -16.86
C TRP A 56 2.02 -12.58 -18.10
N TYR A 57 2.57 -11.35 -18.12
CA TYR A 57 3.29 -10.82 -19.27
C TYR A 57 4.80 -10.82 -19.03
N GLY A 58 5.50 -11.72 -19.73
CA GLY A 58 6.92 -11.99 -19.57
C GLY A 58 7.21 -13.17 -18.64
N ASN A 59 8.50 -13.36 -18.31
CA ASN A 59 8.96 -14.53 -17.57
C ASN A 59 8.75 -14.39 -16.05
N PHE A 60 7.84 -15.20 -15.51
CA PHE A 60 7.62 -15.37 -14.07
C PHE A 60 7.92 -16.81 -13.67
N THR A 61 8.65 -17.00 -12.57
CA THR A 61 8.85 -18.36 -12.04
C THR A 61 7.56 -18.92 -11.46
N SER A 62 7.47 -20.24 -11.34
CA SER A 62 6.33 -20.89 -10.68
C SER A 62 6.13 -20.42 -9.24
N SER A 63 7.22 -20.12 -8.50
CA SER A 63 7.12 -19.57 -7.14
C SER A 63 6.54 -18.16 -7.13
N GLN A 64 6.96 -17.29 -8.05
CA GLN A 64 6.42 -15.94 -8.18
C GLN A 64 4.92 -15.97 -8.54
N ARG A 65 4.52 -16.88 -9.44
CA ARG A 65 3.10 -17.06 -9.81
C ARG A 65 2.24 -17.56 -8.66
N ALA A 66 2.76 -18.49 -7.86
CA ALA A 66 2.08 -19.02 -6.68
C ALA A 66 1.79 -17.90 -5.67
N VAL A 67 2.78 -17.08 -5.32
CA VAL A 67 2.63 -15.99 -4.34
C VAL A 67 1.46 -15.06 -4.67
N VAL A 68 1.36 -14.58 -5.92
CA VAL A 68 0.29 -13.66 -6.31
C VAL A 68 -1.07 -14.38 -6.44
N SER A 69 -1.08 -15.61 -6.95
CA SER A 69 -2.30 -16.41 -7.07
C SER A 69 -2.89 -16.73 -5.69
N ASP A 70 -2.05 -17.09 -4.73
CA ASP A 70 -2.42 -17.39 -3.35
C ASP A 70 -2.98 -16.14 -2.65
N PHE A 71 -2.34 -14.97 -2.86
CA PHE A 71 -2.87 -13.70 -2.38
C PHE A 71 -4.29 -13.45 -2.92
N LEU A 72 -4.51 -13.58 -4.24
CA LEU A 72 -5.82 -13.35 -4.84
C LEU A 72 -6.87 -14.38 -4.39
N ALA A 73 -6.47 -15.65 -4.21
CA ALA A 73 -7.34 -16.68 -3.65
C ALA A 73 -7.75 -16.36 -2.21
N SER A 74 -6.84 -15.81 -1.40
CA SER A 74 -7.11 -15.43 0.00
C SER A 74 -8.10 -14.28 0.18
N LEU A 75 -8.41 -13.52 -0.88
CA LEU A 75 -9.46 -12.49 -0.84
C LEU A 75 -10.87 -13.08 -0.68
N SER A 76 -11.04 -14.36 -1.03
CA SER A 76 -12.32 -15.07 -1.01
C SER A 76 -12.61 -15.78 0.32
N THR A 77 -11.59 -16.01 1.16
CA THR A 77 -11.70 -16.84 2.36
C THR A 77 -12.19 -16.01 3.56
N GLY A 78 -13.39 -16.23 4.07
CA GLY A 78 -14.01 -15.43 5.15
C GLY A 78 -13.39 -15.56 6.56
N GLU A 79 -12.07 -15.73 6.68
CA GLU A 79 -11.41 -15.99 7.96
C GLU A 79 -11.35 -14.77 8.90
N GLU A 80 -11.56 -15.01 10.19
CA GLU A 80 -11.43 -14.01 11.26
C GLU A 80 -9.97 -13.72 11.64
N SER A 81 -9.75 -12.49 12.07
CA SER A 81 -8.49 -11.72 12.08
C SER A 81 -7.21 -12.39 12.61
N PRO A 82 -6.02 -11.88 12.20
CA PRO A 82 -5.77 -10.97 11.08
C PRO A 82 -5.49 -11.76 9.79
N SER A 83 -6.33 -11.55 8.78
CA SER A 83 -6.28 -12.19 7.46
C SER A 83 -6.49 -11.13 6.37
N VAL A 84 -6.04 -11.43 5.13
CA VAL A 84 -6.32 -10.60 3.93
C VAL A 84 -7.83 -10.38 3.74
N SER A 85 -8.67 -11.30 4.20
CA SER A 85 -10.12 -11.14 4.12
C SER A 85 -10.73 -10.24 5.20
N SER A 86 -10.14 -10.16 6.39
CA SER A 86 -10.50 -9.16 7.41
C SER A 86 -10.19 -7.74 6.90
N TRP A 87 -9.07 -7.56 6.18
CA TRP A 87 -8.79 -6.33 5.42
C TRP A 87 -9.87 -6.05 4.37
N TRP A 88 -10.17 -7.05 3.53
CA TRP A 88 -11.19 -6.94 2.49
C TRP A 88 -12.58 -6.58 3.06
N THR A 89 -12.83 -6.96 4.31
CA THR A 89 -14.05 -6.59 5.04
C THR A 89 -14.22 -5.07 5.19
N MET A 90 -13.13 -4.31 5.24
CA MET A 90 -13.19 -2.85 5.33
C MET A 90 -13.80 -2.22 4.07
N THR A 91 -13.46 -2.75 2.89
CA THR A 91 -14.03 -2.31 1.60
C THR A 91 -15.55 -2.49 1.58
N ARG A 92 -16.07 -3.51 2.28
CA ARG A 92 -17.51 -3.77 2.40
C ARG A 92 -18.27 -2.63 3.08
N LYS A 93 -17.63 -1.92 4.03
CA LYS A 93 -18.29 -0.81 4.76
C LYS A 93 -18.68 0.33 3.83
N TYR A 94 -17.89 0.63 2.80
CA TYR A 94 -18.24 1.65 1.79
C TYR A 94 -19.52 1.29 1.04
N TYR A 95 -19.65 0.02 0.63
CA TYR A 95 -20.82 -0.49 -0.06
C TYR A 95 -22.10 -0.42 0.79
N PHE A 96 -22.02 -0.86 2.04
CA PHE A 96 -23.16 -0.85 2.95
C PHE A 96 -23.67 0.55 3.30
N VAL A 97 -22.77 1.51 3.49
CA VAL A 97 -23.15 2.89 3.85
C VAL A 97 -23.78 3.64 2.67
N ALA A 98 -23.28 3.45 1.44
CA ALA A 98 -23.67 4.31 0.33
C ALA A 98 -24.62 3.69 -0.69
N THR A 99 -24.68 2.36 -0.82
CA THR A 99 -25.35 1.72 -1.97
C THR A 99 -26.45 0.73 -1.60
N LYS A 100 -26.56 0.34 -0.32
CA LYS A 100 -27.40 -0.79 0.16
C LYS A 100 -27.09 -2.14 -0.52
N HIS A 101 -26.12 -2.21 -1.42
CA HIS A 101 -25.71 -3.43 -2.11
C HIS A 101 -24.56 -4.10 -1.38
N ALA A 102 -24.51 -5.43 -1.46
CA ALA A 102 -23.34 -6.18 -1.01
C ALA A 102 -22.15 -5.91 -1.95
N PRO A 103 -20.93 -5.85 -1.41
CA PRO A 103 -19.70 -5.76 -2.20
C PRO A 103 -19.51 -7.01 -3.08
N PRO A 104 -18.72 -6.90 -4.17
CA PRO A 104 -18.46 -8.04 -5.04
C PRO A 104 -17.69 -9.15 -4.32
N ARG A 105 -18.01 -10.40 -4.67
CA ARG A 105 -17.27 -11.58 -4.22
C ARG A 105 -16.21 -11.91 -5.25
N LEU A 106 -14.96 -11.61 -4.94
CA LEU A 106 -13.83 -11.88 -5.82
C LEU A 106 -13.45 -13.35 -5.75
N THR A 107 -13.21 -13.96 -6.91
CA THR A 107 -12.72 -15.33 -7.04
C THR A 107 -11.59 -15.35 -8.06
N LEU A 108 -10.53 -16.12 -7.79
CA LEU A 108 -9.46 -16.32 -8.77
C LEU A 108 -10.01 -17.05 -9.98
N GLY A 109 -9.81 -16.45 -11.16
CA GLY A 109 -10.32 -16.93 -12.43
C GLY A 109 -9.24 -17.54 -13.32
N GLY A 110 -9.37 -17.31 -14.62
CA GLY A 110 -8.45 -17.83 -15.62
C GLY A 110 -7.06 -17.18 -15.52
N GLN A 111 -6.02 -17.93 -15.85
CA GLN A 111 -4.66 -17.41 -15.94
C GLN A 111 -4.12 -17.61 -17.36
N THR A 112 -3.62 -16.54 -17.96
CA THR A 112 -3.00 -16.54 -19.29
C THR A 112 -1.51 -16.25 -19.15
N LEU A 113 -0.68 -17.06 -19.81
CA LEU A 113 0.76 -16.86 -19.88
C LEU A 113 1.13 -16.25 -21.23
N ASP A 114 1.88 -15.15 -21.20
CA ASP A 114 2.43 -14.47 -22.38
C ASP A 114 3.94 -14.32 -22.17
N GLU A 115 4.64 -15.45 -22.20
CA GLU A 115 6.09 -15.53 -21.94
C GLU A 115 6.93 -15.04 -23.14
N ASP A 116 6.33 -15.01 -24.34
CA ASP A 116 6.96 -14.56 -25.59
C ASP A 116 6.98 -13.03 -25.77
N TYR A 117 6.43 -12.27 -24.82
CA TYR A 117 6.31 -10.82 -24.88
C TYR A 117 5.59 -10.38 -26.18
N SER A 118 4.33 -10.78 -26.37
CA SER A 118 3.58 -10.58 -27.63
C SER A 118 3.47 -9.13 -28.14
N ARG A 119 3.73 -8.12 -27.29
CA ARG A 119 3.77 -6.68 -27.60
C ARG A 119 5.16 -6.06 -27.42
N GLY A 120 6.21 -6.87 -27.25
CA GLY A 120 7.57 -6.44 -26.92
C GLY A 120 7.76 -6.09 -25.44
N LYS A 121 8.97 -5.65 -25.07
CA LYS A 121 9.34 -5.33 -23.67
C LYS A 121 9.11 -3.87 -23.28
N SER A 122 8.55 -3.06 -24.17
CA SER A 122 8.23 -1.65 -23.92
C SER A 122 6.77 -1.42 -24.25
N LEU A 123 5.95 -1.20 -23.23
CA LEU A 123 4.50 -1.12 -23.34
C LEU A 123 3.99 0.30 -23.07
N LYS A 124 3.03 0.74 -23.89
CA LYS A 124 2.21 1.93 -23.64
C LYS A 124 0.95 1.57 -22.88
N ASN A 125 0.24 2.57 -22.38
CA ASN A 125 -1.06 2.37 -21.73
C ASN A 125 -2.08 1.62 -22.61
N ALA A 126 -2.09 1.88 -23.91
CA ALA A 126 -2.98 1.19 -24.85
C ALA A 126 -2.67 -0.31 -24.93
N ASP A 127 -1.39 -0.70 -24.91
CA ASP A 127 -0.98 -2.11 -24.92
C ASP A 127 -1.47 -2.84 -23.66
N ILE A 128 -1.48 -2.16 -22.50
CA ILE A 128 -2.01 -2.71 -21.25
C ILE A 128 -3.52 -2.99 -21.35
N GLU A 129 -4.29 -2.06 -21.92
CA GLU A 129 -5.74 -2.27 -22.12
C GLU A 129 -6.01 -3.45 -23.08
N GLU A 130 -5.22 -3.56 -24.15
CA GLU A 130 -5.32 -4.68 -25.10
C GLU A 130 -4.92 -6.02 -24.48
N LEU A 131 -3.86 -6.06 -23.66
CA LEU A 131 -3.47 -7.26 -22.91
C LEU A 131 -4.57 -7.64 -21.91
N ALA A 132 -5.16 -6.67 -21.22
CA ALA A 132 -6.27 -6.89 -20.31
C ALA A 132 -7.51 -7.44 -21.02
N ALA A 133 -7.73 -7.09 -22.29
CA ALA A 133 -8.84 -7.62 -23.09
C ALA A 133 -8.77 -9.14 -23.34
N LYS A 134 -7.63 -9.80 -23.07
CA LYS A 134 -7.51 -11.27 -23.10
C LYS A 134 -8.24 -11.95 -21.93
N GLY A 135 -8.51 -11.23 -20.85
CA GLY A 135 -9.34 -11.71 -19.74
C GLY A 135 -10.84 -11.59 -20.04
N ARG A 136 -11.68 -11.92 -19.07
CA ARG A 136 -13.13 -11.86 -19.24
C ARG A 136 -13.63 -10.40 -19.33
N ARG A 137 -14.39 -10.11 -20.39
CA ARG A 137 -14.94 -8.76 -20.68
C ARG A 137 -16.21 -8.39 -19.89
N SER A 138 -16.89 -9.36 -19.28
CA SER A 138 -18.12 -9.13 -18.53
C SER A 138 -18.07 -9.88 -17.20
N GLY A 139 -18.47 -9.24 -16.10
CA GLY A 139 -18.47 -9.86 -14.78
C GLY A 139 -17.08 -10.26 -14.25
N GLY A 140 -16.02 -9.60 -14.74
CA GLY A 140 -14.64 -9.91 -14.36
C GLY A 140 -13.74 -8.67 -14.29
N ILE A 141 -12.62 -8.84 -13.58
CA ILE A 141 -11.49 -7.92 -13.53
C ILE A 141 -10.31 -8.63 -14.19
N SER A 142 -9.67 -7.97 -15.15
CA SER A 142 -8.45 -8.48 -15.79
C SER A 142 -7.22 -7.89 -15.12
N VAL A 143 -6.29 -8.71 -14.64
CA VAL A 143 -5.08 -8.27 -13.94
C VAL A 143 -3.86 -8.57 -14.80
N VAL A 144 -3.24 -7.52 -15.35
CA VAL A 144 -2.01 -7.62 -16.14
C VAL A 144 -0.80 -7.45 -15.21
N LEU A 145 0.02 -8.48 -15.11
CA LEU A 145 1.24 -8.50 -14.30
C LEU A 145 2.45 -8.53 -15.24
N THR A 146 3.29 -7.51 -15.21
CA THR A 146 4.47 -7.42 -16.09
C THR A 146 5.74 -7.83 -15.35
N ALA A 147 6.55 -8.68 -15.98
CA ALA A 147 7.82 -9.16 -15.45
C ALA A 147 8.83 -8.03 -15.23
N LYS A 148 9.88 -8.30 -14.44
CA LYS A 148 10.87 -7.29 -14.01
C LYS A 148 11.63 -6.61 -15.15
N ASP A 149 11.69 -7.25 -16.31
CA ASP A 149 12.40 -6.80 -17.51
C ASP A 149 11.50 -6.12 -18.54
N VAL A 150 10.26 -5.76 -18.17
CA VAL A 150 9.31 -5.04 -19.02
C VAL A 150 9.24 -3.57 -18.58
N ALA A 151 9.48 -2.65 -19.51
CA ALA A 151 9.25 -1.24 -19.33
C ALA A 151 7.80 -0.90 -19.67
N VAL A 152 7.14 -0.13 -18.81
CA VAL A 152 5.77 0.34 -19.04
C VAL A 152 5.73 1.85 -18.85
N GLU A 153 4.98 2.54 -19.69
CA GLU A 153 4.77 3.99 -19.63
C GLU A 153 4.39 4.46 -18.21
N GLY A 154 5.18 5.37 -17.63
CA GLY A 154 4.98 5.91 -16.29
C GLY A 154 5.36 4.99 -15.12
N PHE A 155 5.77 3.75 -15.37
CA PHE A 155 6.31 2.86 -14.35
C PHE A 155 7.59 3.48 -13.75
N CYS A 156 7.76 3.39 -12.42
CA CYS A 156 8.92 3.94 -11.71
C CYS A 156 9.11 5.47 -11.82
N MET A 157 8.09 6.19 -12.30
CA MET A 157 8.09 7.64 -12.37
C MET A 157 6.90 8.19 -11.59
N SER A 158 5.70 7.88 -12.08
CA SER A 158 4.45 8.37 -11.50
C SER A 158 3.65 7.28 -10.78
N ARG A 159 3.91 6.00 -11.08
CA ARG A 159 3.11 4.88 -10.58
C ARG A 159 3.86 3.55 -10.56
N CYS A 160 3.39 2.66 -9.69
CA CYS A 160 3.84 1.27 -9.57
C CYS A 160 2.80 0.29 -10.12
N ALA A 161 1.55 0.74 -10.18
CA ALA A 161 0.38 0.02 -10.63
C ALA A 161 -0.71 1.00 -11.02
N THR A 162 -1.73 0.52 -11.72
CA THR A 162 -2.92 1.30 -12.09
C THR A 162 -4.13 0.38 -12.10
N HIS A 163 -5.32 0.93 -11.86
CA HIS A 163 -6.55 0.30 -12.29
C HIS A 163 -7.26 1.23 -13.27
N GLY A 164 -8.08 0.66 -14.13
CA GLY A 164 -8.79 1.38 -15.17
C GLY A 164 -9.93 0.57 -15.73
N SER A 165 -10.56 1.09 -16.76
CA SER A 165 -11.60 0.38 -17.48
C SER A 165 -11.57 0.70 -18.96
N SER A 166 -11.95 -0.29 -19.75
CA SER A 166 -11.90 -0.18 -21.20
C SER A 166 -12.82 0.91 -21.74
N GLY A 167 -12.65 1.26 -23.00
CA GLY A 167 -13.70 1.93 -23.76
C GLY A 167 -15.01 1.14 -23.74
N ARG A 168 -16.15 1.82 -23.91
CA ARG A 168 -17.43 1.15 -24.16
C ARG A 168 -17.39 0.50 -25.54
N SER A 169 -17.69 -0.80 -25.60
CA SER A 169 -17.78 -1.57 -26.85
C SER A 169 -19.11 -2.32 -26.93
N GLY A 170 -19.46 -2.87 -28.10
CA GLY A 170 -20.63 -3.75 -28.25
C GLY A 170 -20.57 -4.99 -27.34
N ALA A 171 -19.36 -5.41 -26.96
CA ALA A 171 -19.11 -6.48 -25.99
C ALA A 171 -19.14 -6.00 -24.52
N GLY A 172 -19.55 -4.76 -24.26
CA GLY A 172 -19.56 -4.15 -22.94
C GLY A 172 -18.26 -3.41 -22.59
N ARG A 173 -18.13 -3.08 -21.30
CA ARG A 173 -16.98 -2.41 -20.68
C ARG A 173 -16.42 -3.33 -19.60
N PHE A 174 -15.10 -3.48 -19.52
CA PHE A 174 -14.46 -4.27 -18.48
C PHE A 174 -13.53 -3.40 -17.63
N ALA A 175 -13.32 -3.82 -16.38
CA ALA A 175 -12.35 -3.21 -15.49
C ALA A 175 -11.05 -4.01 -15.51
N TYR A 176 -9.92 -3.33 -15.37
CA TYR A 176 -8.62 -3.97 -15.37
C TYR A 176 -7.66 -3.33 -14.37
N ILE A 177 -6.66 -4.10 -14.00
CA ILE A 177 -5.55 -3.70 -13.14
C ILE A 177 -4.26 -3.98 -13.91
N TRP A 178 -3.27 -3.13 -13.77
CA TRP A 178 -1.89 -3.44 -14.11
C TRP A 178 -0.97 -3.23 -12.92
N VAL A 179 -0.01 -4.14 -12.73
CA VAL A 179 1.04 -4.04 -11.72
C VAL A 179 2.39 -4.41 -12.34
N GLY A 180 3.39 -3.55 -12.15
CA GLY A 180 4.76 -3.79 -12.61
C GLY A 180 5.65 -4.42 -11.54
N ASN A 181 6.49 -5.39 -11.93
CA ASN A 181 7.54 -5.91 -11.07
C ASN A 181 8.72 -4.92 -11.00
N SER A 182 8.94 -4.32 -9.84
CA SER A 182 9.92 -3.24 -9.66
C SER A 182 11.34 -3.71 -9.36
N ALA A 183 11.57 -5.02 -9.22
CA ALA A 183 12.84 -5.59 -8.75
C ALA A 183 14.08 -5.07 -9.50
N ALA A 184 13.98 -4.84 -10.81
CA ALA A 184 15.11 -4.43 -11.65
C ALA A 184 15.16 -2.93 -11.97
N GLN A 185 14.08 -2.17 -11.72
CA GLN A 185 13.96 -0.78 -12.20
C GLN A 185 13.86 0.23 -11.05
N CYS A 186 12.99 0.00 -10.05
CA CYS A 186 12.75 0.94 -8.96
C CYS A 186 12.24 0.30 -7.66
N PRO A 187 12.98 -0.67 -7.08
CA PRO A 187 12.51 -1.37 -5.88
C PRO A 187 12.31 -0.39 -4.71
N GLY A 188 13.15 0.66 -4.61
CA GLY A 188 13.00 1.71 -3.60
C GLY A 188 11.81 2.67 -3.78
N GLN A 189 11.02 2.54 -4.83
CA GLN A 189 9.77 3.29 -4.99
C GLN A 189 8.54 2.39 -4.86
N CYS A 190 8.62 1.18 -5.41
CA CYS A 190 7.44 0.33 -5.59
C CYS A 190 7.44 -0.94 -4.74
N ALA A 191 8.50 -1.23 -3.99
CA ALA A 191 8.59 -2.40 -3.11
C ALA A 191 8.79 -2.02 -1.63
N TRP A 192 8.51 -0.78 -1.24
CA TRP A 192 8.46 -0.41 0.17
C TRP A 192 7.33 -1.18 0.89
N PRO A 193 7.54 -1.73 2.11
CA PRO A 193 8.69 -1.55 3.01
C PRO A 193 9.81 -2.59 2.86
N PHE A 194 9.80 -3.43 1.82
CA PHE A 194 10.77 -4.51 1.60
C PHE A 194 12.06 -4.05 0.90
N HIS A 195 12.10 -2.80 0.45
CA HIS A 195 13.31 -2.15 -0.05
C HIS A 195 13.45 -0.76 0.55
N GLN A 196 14.70 -0.29 0.65
CA GLN A 196 15.00 1.04 1.18
C GLN A 196 14.39 2.10 0.25
N PRO A 197 13.58 3.03 0.79
CA PRO A 197 12.91 4.02 -0.04
C PRO A 197 13.90 5.08 -0.54
N LEU A 198 13.69 5.56 -1.77
CA LEU A 198 14.52 6.62 -2.36
C LEU A 198 14.44 7.94 -1.56
N TYR A 199 13.28 8.22 -0.97
CA TYR A 199 13.01 9.39 -0.15
C TYR A 199 12.23 8.99 1.11
N GLY A 200 12.32 9.80 2.17
CA GLY A 200 11.63 9.53 3.44
C GLY A 200 12.51 8.82 4.47
N PRO A 201 11.91 8.26 5.54
CA PRO A 201 12.65 7.62 6.63
C PRO A 201 13.55 6.49 6.13
N GLN A 202 14.85 6.61 6.39
CA GLN A 202 15.87 5.64 5.95
C GLN A 202 16.01 4.48 6.93
N THR A 203 14.89 4.01 7.49
CA THR A 203 14.88 2.84 8.36
C THR A 203 15.25 1.59 7.56
N PRO A 204 15.95 0.61 8.17
CA PRO A 204 16.25 -0.65 7.50
C PRO A 204 14.99 -1.30 6.91
N PRO A 205 15.04 -1.82 5.68
CA PRO A 205 13.90 -2.49 5.06
C PRO A 205 13.44 -3.70 5.86
N LEU A 206 12.15 -3.99 5.77
CA LEU A 206 11.61 -5.25 6.28
C LEU A 206 12.01 -6.41 5.37
N VAL A 207 12.08 -7.60 5.95
CA VAL A 207 12.32 -8.81 5.16
C VAL A 207 11.08 -9.11 4.33
N ALA A 208 11.27 -9.29 3.02
CA ALA A 208 10.25 -9.68 2.08
C ALA A 208 9.70 -11.07 2.50
N PRO A 209 8.38 -11.21 2.80
CA PRO A 209 7.82 -12.43 3.37
C PRO A 209 8.00 -13.67 2.49
N ASN A 210 8.07 -13.49 1.16
CA ASN A 210 8.28 -14.57 0.21
C ASN A 210 9.72 -14.63 -0.31
N GLY A 211 10.63 -13.82 0.25
CA GLY A 211 12.02 -13.73 -0.17
C GLY A 211 12.23 -13.07 -1.55
N ASP A 212 11.17 -12.52 -2.15
CA ASP A 212 11.22 -11.83 -3.45
C ASP A 212 10.66 -10.41 -3.28
N VAL A 213 11.56 -9.44 -3.13
CA VAL A 213 11.21 -8.02 -2.95
C VAL A 213 10.32 -7.49 -4.07
N GLY A 214 10.55 -7.93 -5.32
CA GLY A 214 9.77 -7.48 -6.47
C GLY A 214 8.34 -7.97 -6.39
N VAL A 215 8.15 -9.27 -6.17
CA VAL A 215 6.82 -9.88 -6.09
C VAL A 215 6.07 -9.48 -4.82
N ASP A 216 6.76 -9.36 -3.69
CA ASP A 216 6.15 -8.85 -2.46
C ASP A 216 5.71 -7.39 -2.62
N GLY A 217 6.48 -6.57 -3.33
CA GLY A 217 6.06 -5.24 -3.77
C GLY A 217 4.84 -5.28 -4.69
N MET A 218 4.80 -6.23 -5.64
CA MET A 218 3.63 -6.41 -6.52
C MET A 218 2.38 -6.76 -5.73
N VAL A 219 2.46 -7.61 -4.70
CA VAL A 219 1.32 -7.98 -3.84
C VAL A 219 0.73 -6.76 -3.14
N ILE A 220 1.57 -5.87 -2.60
CA ILE A 220 1.12 -4.61 -1.98
C ILE A 220 0.38 -3.73 -2.99
N ASN A 221 1.00 -3.53 -4.15
CA ASN A 221 0.41 -2.69 -5.20
C ASN A 221 -0.89 -3.29 -5.75
N LEU A 222 -0.94 -4.62 -5.90
CA LEU A 222 -2.13 -5.34 -6.32
C LEU A 222 -3.26 -5.19 -5.31
N ALA A 223 -2.98 -5.32 -4.00
CA ALA A 223 -3.97 -5.10 -2.95
C ALA A 223 -4.58 -3.70 -3.04
N ASN A 224 -3.74 -2.67 -3.22
CA ASN A 224 -4.19 -1.29 -3.42
C ASN A 224 -5.09 -1.17 -4.66
N MET A 225 -4.69 -1.75 -5.79
CA MET A 225 -5.45 -1.66 -7.03
C MET A 225 -6.76 -2.45 -6.99
N VAL A 226 -6.81 -3.59 -6.28
CA VAL A 226 -8.04 -4.36 -6.08
C VAL A 226 -9.05 -3.55 -5.25
N ALA A 227 -8.60 -2.84 -4.22
CA ALA A 227 -9.46 -1.90 -3.49
C ALA A 227 -9.94 -0.75 -4.37
N GLY A 228 -9.04 -0.16 -5.17
CA GLY A 228 -9.36 0.89 -6.15
C GLY A 228 -10.44 0.44 -7.13
N VAL A 229 -10.22 -0.66 -7.85
CA VAL A 229 -11.14 -1.14 -8.87
C VAL A 229 -12.49 -1.57 -8.31
N VAL A 230 -12.56 -2.10 -7.08
CA VAL A 230 -13.84 -2.47 -6.47
C VAL A 230 -14.61 -1.25 -6.00
N THR A 231 -13.94 -0.19 -5.58
CA THR A 231 -14.60 1.04 -5.14
C THR A 231 -14.87 2.02 -6.28
N ASN A 232 -14.07 2.02 -7.33
CA ASN A 232 -14.20 2.92 -8.47
C ASN A 232 -13.85 2.25 -9.81
N PRO A 233 -14.54 1.18 -10.22
CA PRO A 233 -14.18 0.39 -11.40
C PRO A 233 -14.20 1.18 -12.71
N PHE A 234 -15.06 2.20 -12.78
CA PHE A 234 -15.42 2.89 -14.03
C PHE A 234 -15.28 4.41 -13.97
N GLY A 235 -14.67 4.95 -12.90
CA GLY A 235 -14.42 6.38 -12.70
C GLY A 235 -15.58 7.18 -12.07
N GLY A 236 -16.71 6.55 -11.73
CA GLY A 236 -17.86 7.20 -11.10
C GLY A 236 -18.26 6.62 -9.73
N GLY A 237 -17.41 5.80 -9.13
CA GLY A 237 -17.66 5.12 -7.87
C GLY A 237 -17.36 6.01 -6.66
N PHE A 238 -16.48 5.55 -5.79
CA PHE A 238 -16.14 6.20 -4.52
C PHE A 238 -14.82 6.98 -4.63
N PHE A 239 -14.86 8.31 -4.52
CA PHE A 239 -13.66 9.14 -4.51
C PHE A 239 -13.90 10.52 -3.87
N MET A 240 -12.80 11.23 -3.58
CA MET A 240 -12.79 12.63 -3.14
C MET A 240 -12.11 13.52 -4.18
N GLY A 241 -12.44 14.80 -4.19
CA GLY A 241 -11.86 15.76 -5.13
C GLY A 241 -12.50 15.73 -6.53
N PRO A 242 -11.93 16.47 -7.49
CA PRO A 242 -12.43 16.51 -8.87
C PRO A 242 -12.24 15.16 -9.57
N ALA A 243 -13.12 14.83 -10.52
CA ALA A 243 -13.09 13.55 -11.24
C ALA A 243 -11.83 13.37 -12.10
N GLU A 244 -11.16 14.47 -12.44
CA GLU A 244 -9.92 14.52 -13.21
C GLU A 244 -8.69 14.17 -12.37
N ALA A 245 -8.79 14.29 -11.03
CA ALA A 245 -7.73 13.93 -10.08
C ALA A 245 -8.33 13.34 -8.78
N PRO A 246 -9.01 12.19 -8.86
CA PRO A 246 -9.75 11.64 -7.74
C PRO A 246 -8.81 11.02 -6.70
N LEU A 247 -9.05 11.33 -5.42
CA LEU A 247 -8.44 10.61 -4.31
C LEU A 247 -9.36 9.46 -3.89
N GLU A 248 -8.99 8.25 -4.27
CA GLU A 248 -9.79 7.04 -4.07
C GLU A 248 -9.50 6.34 -2.73
N ALA A 249 -10.35 5.37 -2.36
CA ALA A 249 -10.26 4.65 -1.10
C ALA A 249 -8.91 3.98 -0.83
N ALA A 250 -8.28 3.42 -1.86
CA ALA A 250 -6.96 2.78 -1.72
C ALA A 250 -5.84 3.78 -1.42
N THR A 251 -5.97 5.02 -1.89
CA THR A 251 -4.98 6.10 -1.75
C THR A 251 -5.26 7.05 -0.60
N ALA A 252 -6.50 7.07 -0.09
CA ALA A 252 -6.93 7.99 0.98
C ALA A 252 -6.28 7.71 2.34
N CYS A 253 -5.70 6.52 2.56
CA CYS A 253 -4.89 6.23 3.75
C CYS A 253 -3.72 5.28 3.43
N PRO A 254 -2.57 5.81 2.97
CA PRO A 254 -1.39 5.00 2.66
C PRO A 254 -0.94 4.12 3.84
N GLY A 255 -1.02 4.63 5.07
CA GLY A 255 -0.62 3.92 6.30
C GLY A 255 -1.65 2.95 6.88
N CYS A 256 -2.87 2.87 6.31
CA CYS A 256 -3.87 1.89 6.75
C CYS A 256 -3.56 0.50 6.17
N MET A 257 -2.97 0.44 4.97
CA MET A 257 -2.61 -0.79 4.28
C MET A 257 -1.41 -1.50 4.91
N GLU A 258 -0.38 -0.72 5.27
CA GLU A 258 0.85 -1.20 5.92
C GLU A 258 0.56 -1.90 7.26
N LYS A 259 -0.29 -1.29 8.11
CA LYS A 259 -0.66 -1.85 9.42
C LYS A 259 -1.42 -3.16 9.32
N VAL A 260 -2.06 -3.44 8.19
CA VAL A 260 -2.87 -4.64 8.02
C VAL A 260 -2.05 -5.77 7.41
N LEU A 261 -1.19 -5.51 6.42
CA LEU A 261 -0.26 -6.51 5.87
C LEU A 261 0.74 -7.00 6.93
N THR A 262 1.28 -6.09 7.74
CA THR A 262 2.16 -6.44 8.88
C THR A 262 1.44 -7.23 9.99
N ARG A 263 0.11 -7.10 10.11
CA ARG A 263 -0.69 -7.87 11.08
C ARG A 263 -1.22 -9.18 10.50
N ALA A 264 -1.58 -9.22 9.21
CA ALA A 264 -2.15 -10.37 8.51
C ALA A 264 -1.13 -11.43 8.13
N THR A 265 0.17 -11.17 8.34
CA THR A 265 1.17 -12.22 8.53
C THR A 265 1.16 -12.62 10.01
N PRO A 266 0.35 -13.61 10.44
CA PRO A 266 0.53 -14.13 11.78
C PRO A 266 1.94 -14.73 11.86
N ALA A 267 2.59 -14.56 13.00
CA ALA A 267 3.88 -15.15 13.34
C ALA A 267 3.90 -16.70 13.36
N SER A 268 2.90 -17.34 12.73
CA SER A 268 2.63 -18.78 12.71
C SER A 268 3.37 -19.56 11.63
N PHE A 269 4.13 -18.89 10.74
CA PHE A 269 4.98 -19.60 9.76
C PHE A 269 6.34 -20.05 10.31
N TRP A 270 6.55 -19.96 11.63
CA TRP A 270 7.78 -20.39 12.30
C TRP A 270 7.55 -21.58 13.24
N LEU A 271 7.75 -22.79 12.71
CA LEU A 271 8.12 -24.02 13.43
C LEU A 271 9.41 -24.47 12.71
N ILE A 272 10.61 -24.65 13.30
CA ILE A 272 11.13 -24.92 14.65
C ILE A 272 12.66 -24.52 14.64
N PRO A 273 13.47 -24.66 15.72
CA PRO A 273 13.72 -23.82 16.91
C PRO A 273 15.10 -23.08 16.87
N ARG A 274 15.37 -22.04 17.67
CA ARG A 274 15.85 -22.17 19.07
C ARG A 274 15.90 -20.81 19.80
N ARG A 275 15.30 -20.82 21.00
CA ARG A 275 15.59 -20.03 22.22
C ARG A 275 15.71 -18.49 22.08
N ALA A 276 14.73 -17.76 22.61
CA ALA A 276 14.70 -17.39 24.03
C ALA A 276 13.49 -16.50 24.38
N ARG A 277 13.09 -16.59 25.65
CA ARG A 277 11.86 -16.11 26.28
C ARG A 277 12.15 -14.82 27.07
N ALA A 278 11.25 -13.84 27.04
CA ALA A 278 11.03 -12.91 28.17
C ALA A 278 9.65 -12.22 28.03
N THR A 279 8.97 -12.04 29.17
CA THR A 279 7.60 -11.52 29.34
C THR A 279 7.59 -10.28 30.26
N MET A 280 6.88 -9.21 29.82
CA MET A 280 6.01 -8.22 30.54
C MET A 280 6.63 -7.29 31.64
N PRO A 281 6.09 -6.09 32.04
CA PRO A 281 4.67 -5.67 32.20
C PRO A 281 4.27 -4.22 31.79
N MET A 282 2.96 -3.91 31.91
CA MET A 282 2.27 -2.64 31.62
C MET A 282 2.43 -1.57 32.72
N GLY A 283 2.36 -0.30 32.33
CA GLY A 283 2.07 0.86 33.18
C GLY A 283 1.79 2.11 32.33
N THR A 284 0.63 2.71 32.55
CA THR A 284 -0.12 3.66 31.71
C THR A 284 0.27 5.13 31.93
N THR A 285 0.39 5.89 30.85
CA THR A 285 -0.16 7.26 30.66
C THR A 285 -0.01 7.65 29.19
N GLY A 286 -1.12 8.13 28.60
CA GLY A 286 -1.24 8.36 27.17
C GLY A 286 -0.49 9.59 26.70
N GLU A 287 0.35 9.41 25.68
CA GLU A 287 0.67 10.36 24.61
C GLU A 287 1.63 9.66 23.63
N SER A 288 1.29 9.67 22.33
CA SER A 288 2.26 9.52 21.21
C SER A 288 3.29 8.37 21.29
N ILE A 289 2.88 7.11 21.10
CA ILE A 289 3.84 5.98 20.96
C ILE A 289 3.34 4.96 19.93
N PHE A 290 3.90 4.97 18.72
CA PHE A 290 3.96 3.77 17.86
C PHE A 290 5.29 3.66 17.09
N PHE A 291 6.35 4.32 17.59
CA PHE A 291 7.70 4.29 16.98
C PHE A 291 8.82 3.93 17.97
N ARG A 292 8.51 3.43 19.16
CA ARG A 292 9.54 3.17 20.20
C ARG A 292 9.35 1.88 21.01
N GLN A 293 8.91 0.80 20.36
CA GLN A 293 8.78 -0.49 21.06
C GLN A 293 9.03 -1.73 20.18
N PHE A 294 10.16 -1.76 19.47
CA PHE A 294 10.69 -3.02 18.93
C PHE A 294 12.14 -3.31 19.35
N LEU A 295 12.77 -2.44 20.14
CA LEU A 295 14.12 -2.65 20.67
C LEU A 295 14.07 -2.60 22.19
N THR A 296 13.91 -3.76 22.83
CA THR A 296 14.71 -4.24 23.98
C THR A 296 13.97 -5.36 24.74
N ARG A 297 14.74 -6.39 25.09
CA ARG A 297 14.45 -7.53 26.00
C ARG A 297 13.86 -8.81 25.42
N GLN A 298 14.72 -9.55 24.73
CA GLN A 298 15.18 -10.80 25.35
C GLN A 298 16.12 -10.50 26.54
N ARG A 299 15.93 -11.20 27.65
CA ARG A 299 16.81 -11.42 28.83
C ARG A 299 16.08 -11.11 30.13
N ARG A 300 15.71 -12.18 30.85
CA ARG A 300 16.36 -12.54 32.14
C ARG A 300 15.78 -13.87 32.67
N ARG A 301 16.66 -14.85 32.87
CA ARG A 301 16.63 -15.76 34.01
C ARG A 301 18.05 -15.77 34.56
N VAL A 302 18.27 -15.16 35.72
CA VAL A 302 19.08 -15.68 36.84
C VAL A 302 18.58 -14.93 38.07
N LEU A 303 18.04 -15.69 39.01
CA LEU A 303 17.78 -15.32 40.39
C LEU A 303 18.96 -15.91 41.17
N LEU A 304 19.67 -15.10 41.94
CA LEU A 304 20.09 -15.38 43.33
C LEU A 304 21.22 -14.45 43.79
N LEU A 305 20.89 -13.76 44.88
CA LEU A 305 21.70 -13.42 46.05
C LEU A 305 22.67 -12.23 46.00
N TRP A 306 22.84 -11.70 47.23
CA TRP A 306 23.63 -10.57 47.75
C TRP A 306 22.86 -9.24 47.82
N ASP A 307 22.04 -8.98 48.85
CA ASP A 307 22.26 -8.73 50.30
C ASP A 307 22.46 -7.25 50.69
N VAL A 308 21.74 -6.88 51.76
CA VAL A 308 21.95 -5.76 52.72
C VAL A 308 21.68 -4.35 52.16
N GLU A 309 20.49 -3.78 52.39
CA GLU A 309 20.08 -3.04 53.61
C GLU A 309 20.77 -1.67 53.76
N ILE A 310 19.97 -0.59 53.78
CA ILE A 310 20.15 0.65 54.55
C ILE A 310 18.93 1.54 54.24
N LYS A 311 17.99 1.60 55.18
CA LYS A 311 17.55 2.82 55.87
C LYS A 311 16.48 2.43 56.89
N GLY A 312 16.75 2.79 58.15
CA GLY A 312 15.78 2.68 59.24
C GLY A 312 14.63 3.67 59.12
#